data_AF-A0A382RN48-F1
#
_entry.id   AF-A0A382RN48-F1
#
_cell.length_a   1.000
_cell.length_b   1.000
_cell.length_c   1.000
_cell.angle_alpha   90.00
_cell.angle_beta   90.00
_cell.angle_gamma   90.00
#
_symmetry.space_group_name_H-M   'P 1'
#
loop_
_entity.id
_entity.type
_entity.pdbx_description
1 polymer ?
#
loop_
_entity_poly.entity_id
_entity_poly.type
_entity_poly.pdbx_seq_one_letter_code
_entity_poly.pdbx_strand_id
1 'polypeptide(L)'
;MLESGDWLTPYFNYAPRFEKPIFQYWLIATSYNTFGFNEATARLPSALSGLGLVLLTYVVGFRWFNVNVALLAGVIVATNFGYFSLSRMALPDLPLTFFIILSTWAGLAAASDCSTNQVGRSSFLTYSRKCYLLASGAAAVGFLTKGPVAILLPLLVIGSIKLWEHPKRIRIIQSLWLSGSNVLTLLLAVSLGVLIAAPWFAMMVQEHGVEYLSRFFIAENVARFSTETFNPSRPAWFYFPILAGGLFPWSPFLGLFAPILKNLIDKSRHLTVIEIRLLVWTTVPFIFYTLSIGKQPRYILPVLPPLAILLAHIILERL
;
A
#
# COMPACT_ATOMS: atom_id res chain seq x y z
N MET A 1 4.83 -17.01 21.13
CA MET A 1 4.07 -17.67 20.06
C MET A 1 4.52 -19.10 19.86
N LEU A 2 5.70 -19.36 19.26
CA LEU A 2 6.13 -20.74 19.03
C LEU A 2 6.39 -21.51 20.34
N GLU A 3 7.17 -20.91 21.25
CA GLU A 3 7.46 -21.52 22.56
C GLU A 3 6.20 -21.67 23.43
N SER A 4 5.37 -20.62 23.48
CA SER A 4 4.17 -20.58 24.31
C SER A 4 2.97 -21.35 23.72
N GLY A 5 3.02 -21.74 22.45
CA GLY A 5 1.87 -22.28 21.72
C GLY A 5 0.72 -21.27 21.47
N ASP A 6 0.78 -20.07 22.05
CA ASP A 6 -0.23 -19.02 21.87
C ASP A 6 -0.03 -18.28 20.54
N TRP A 7 -0.97 -18.48 19.61
CA TRP A 7 -1.02 -17.81 18.31
C TRP A 7 -1.94 -16.59 18.28
N LEU A 8 -2.61 -16.28 19.39
CA LEU A 8 -3.54 -15.17 19.53
C LEU A 8 -2.83 -13.92 20.05
N THR A 9 -2.17 -14.00 21.21
CA THR A 9 -1.60 -12.85 21.91
C THR A 9 -0.11 -12.67 21.61
N PRO A 10 0.32 -11.51 21.05
CA PRO A 10 1.74 -11.22 20.94
C PRO A 10 2.35 -10.89 22.31
N TYR A 11 3.53 -11.44 22.59
CA TYR A 11 4.31 -11.13 23.79
C TYR A 11 5.70 -10.60 23.41
N PHE A 12 6.24 -9.72 24.24
CA PHE A 12 7.62 -9.26 24.17
C PHE A 12 8.22 -9.21 25.57
N ASN A 13 9.31 -9.95 25.78
CA ASN A 13 9.90 -10.18 27.11
C ASN A 13 8.86 -10.62 28.14
N TYR A 14 8.03 -11.59 27.76
CA TYR A 14 6.94 -12.17 28.58
C TYR A 14 5.81 -11.20 28.98
N ALA A 15 5.82 -9.96 28.49
CA ALA A 15 4.71 -9.02 28.67
C ALA A 15 3.83 -8.96 27.40
N PRO A 16 2.51 -8.81 27.52
CA PRO A 16 1.63 -8.62 26.37
C PRO A 16 2.03 -7.39 25.55
N ARG A 17 2.08 -7.56 24.22
CA ARG A 17 2.50 -6.55 23.26
C ARG A 17 1.34 -6.16 22.35
N PHE A 18 0.67 -5.08 22.70
CA PHE A 18 -0.56 -4.64 22.01
C PHE A 18 -0.33 -3.59 20.91
N GLU A 19 0.92 -3.23 20.63
CA GLU A 19 1.22 -2.10 19.75
C GLU A 19 1.03 -2.40 18.26
N LYS A 20 0.99 -3.68 17.88
CA LYS A 20 0.90 -4.11 16.48
C LYS A 20 -0.02 -5.33 16.37
N PRO A 21 -0.77 -5.46 15.25
CA PRO A 21 -1.63 -6.63 15.04
C PRO A 21 -0.82 -7.87 14.61
N ILE A 22 -1.50 -9.00 14.51
CA ILE A 22 -0.87 -10.34 14.57
C ILE A 22 -0.12 -10.79 13.32
N PHE A 23 -0.45 -10.26 12.13
CA PHE A 23 -0.09 -10.93 10.88
C PHE A 23 1.43 -11.03 10.67
N GLN A 24 2.18 -9.99 11.04
CA GLN A 24 3.64 -10.04 10.97
C GLN A 24 4.22 -11.14 11.85
N TYR A 25 3.66 -11.34 13.04
CA TYR A 25 4.11 -12.37 13.95
C TYR A 25 3.78 -13.77 13.41
N TRP A 26 2.60 -13.96 12.82
CA TRP A 26 2.26 -15.22 12.13
C TRP A 26 3.22 -15.53 10.98
N LEU A 27 3.56 -14.54 10.15
CA LEU A 27 4.53 -14.74 9.07
C LEU A 27 5.90 -15.17 9.59
N ILE A 28 6.42 -14.48 10.61
CA ILE A 28 7.73 -14.80 11.20
C ILE A 28 7.68 -16.16 11.91
N ALA A 29 6.66 -16.43 12.72
CA ALA A 29 6.50 -17.70 13.43
C ALA A 29 6.37 -18.88 12.46
N THR A 30 5.60 -18.72 11.38
CA THR A 30 5.49 -19.76 10.33
C THR A 30 6.84 -19.98 9.66
N SER A 31 7.55 -18.91 9.31
CA SER A 31 8.89 -18.97 8.73
C SER A 31 9.85 -19.75 9.63
N TYR A 32 9.89 -19.45 10.93
CA TYR A 32 10.69 -20.18 11.91
C TYR A 32 10.31 -21.66 12.01
N ASN A 33 9.02 -21.97 11.98
CA ASN A 33 8.56 -23.35 12.06
C ASN A 33 8.96 -24.18 10.81
N THR A 34 9.08 -23.54 9.64
CA THR A 34 9.42 -24.23 8.38
C THR A 34 10.92 -24.28 8.09
N PHE A 35 11.68 -23.24 8.44
CA PHE A 35 13.10 -23.09 8.06
C PHE A 35 14.07 -23.00 9.25
N GLY A 36 13.56 -23.13 10.48
CA GLY A 36 14.34 -23.07 11.71
C GLY A 36 14.67 -21.66 12.19
N PHE A 37 15.16 -21.57 13.43
CA PHE A 37 15.44 -20.32 14.12
C PHE A 37 16.78 -19.73 13.71
N ASN A 38 16.75 -18.69 12.87
CA ASN A 38 17.92 -17.86 12.56
C ASN A 38 17.49 -16.51 11.98
N GLU A 39 18.44 -15.58 11.84
CA GLU A 39 18.14 -14.23 11.37
C GLU A 39 17.60 -14.16 9.94
N ALA A 40 18.05 -15.06 9.04
CA ALA A 40 17.57 -15.09 7.66
C ALA A 40 16.11 -15.49 7.60
N THR A 41 15.72 -16.52 8.37
CA THR A 41 14.33 -16.97 8.50
C THR A 41 13.42 -15.87 9.09
N ALA A 42 13.93 -15.11 10.06
CA ALA A 42 13.20 -13.97 10.64
C ALA A 42 12.90 -12.86 9.63
N ARG A 43 13.82 -12.63 8.69
CA ARG A 43 13.75 -11.60 7.64
C ARG A 43 13.00 -12.07 6.40
N LEU A 44 12.80 -13.38 6.23
CA LEU A 44 12.20 -13.99 5.05
C LEU A 44 10.84 -13.37 4.66
N PRO A 45 9.89 -13.11 5.58
CA PRO A 45 8.63 -12.46 5.19
C PRO A 45 8.80 -11.10 4.53
N SER A 46 9.73 -10.29 5.03
CA SER A 46 10.03 -8.97 4.49
C SER A 46 10.76 -9.07 3.15
N ALA A 47 11.64 -10.06 2.99
CA ALA A 47 12.33 -10.36 1.72
C ALA A 47 11.34 -10.78 0.62
N LEU A 48 10.43 -11.71 0.94
CA LEU A 48 9.37 -12.18 0.02
C LEU A 48 8.41 -11.05 -0.35
N SER A 49 8.07 -10.17 0.61
CA SER A 49 7.23 -8.99 0.33
C SER A 49 7.94 -8.00 -0.58
N GLY A 50 9.25 -7.81 -0.43
CA GLY A 50 10.08 -7.02 -1.33
C GLY A 50 10.07 -7.57 -2.76
N LEU A 51 10.28 -8.88 -2.93
CA LEU A 51 10.19 -9.54 -4.23
C LEU A 51 8.77 -9.43 -4.82
N GLY A 52 7.75 -9.65 -3.99
CA GLY A 52 6.35 -9.48 -4.38
C GLY A 52 6.05 -8.07 -4.88
N LEU A 53 6.63 -7.04 -4.26
CA LEU A 53 6.50 -5.65 -4.73
C LEU A 53 7.20 -5.39 -6.06
N VAL A 54 8.38 -6.00 -6.32
CA VAL A 54 9.05 -5.91 -7.62
C VAL A 54 8.15 -6.48 -8.72
N LEU A 55 7.63 -7.70 -8.50
CA LEU A 55 6.76 -8.38 -9.45
C LEU A 55 5.44 -7.63 -9.65
N LEU A 56 4.85 -7.12 -8.56
CA LEU A 56 3.62 -6.34 -8.62
C LEU A 56 3.84 -5.04 -9.41
N THR A 57 4.95 -4.33 -9.15
CA THR A 57 5.30 -3.12 -9.91
C THR A 57 5.46 -3.41 -11.39
N TYR A 58 6.13 -4.52 -11.74
CA TYR A 58 6.22 -5.00 -13.12
C TYR A 58 4.82 -5.24 -13.72
N VAL A 59 3.95 -5.97 -13.02
CA VAL A 59 2.59 -6.27 -13.52
C VAL A 59 1.78 -4.99 -13.74
N VAL A 60 1.84 -4.01 -12.82
CA VAL A 60 1.16 -2.73 -12.99
C VAL A 60 1.74 -1.95 -14.17
N GLY A 61 3.06 -1.84 -14.27
CA GLY A 61 3.74 -1.16 -15.37
C GLY A 61 3.41 -1.79 -16.72
N PHE A 62 3.35 -3.13 -16.80
CA PHE A 62 3.00 -3.86 -18.02
C PHE A 62 1.55 -3.62 -18.43
N ARG A 63 0.63 -3.58 -17.46
CA ARG A 63 -0.81 -3.36 -17.71
C ARG A 63 -1.13 -1.94 -18.14
N TRP A 64 -0.37 -0.96 -17.70
CA TRP A 64 -0.64 0.45 -17.97
C TRP A 64 0.22 1.04 -19.10
N PHE A 65 1.38 0.46 -19.37
CA PHE A 65 2.27 0.89 -20.43
C PHE A 65 2.66 -0.29 -21.32
N ASN A 66 3.89 -0.79 -21.19
CA ASN A 66 4.48 -1.84 -22.02
C ASN A 66 5.57 -2.59 -21.23
N VAL A 67 6.13 -3.63 -21.85
CA VAL A 67 7.15 -4.48 -21.23
C VAL A 67 8.42 -3.74 -20.83
N ASN A 68 8.87 -2.74 -21.59
CA ASN A 68 10.10 -2.01 -21.30
C ASN A 68 9.92 -1.14 -20.04
N VAL A 69 8.80 -0.42 -19.94
CA VAL A 69 8.45 0.36 -18.75
C VAL A 69 8.30 -0.56 -17.54
N ALA A 70 7.64 -1.71 -17.71
CA ALA A 70 7.45 -2.69 -16.65
C ALA A 70 8.78 -3.23 -16.10
N LEU A 71 9.69 -3.65 -16.99
CA LEU A 71 11.00 -4.18 -16.62
C LEU A 71 11.82 -3.13 -15.88
N LEU A 72 11.92 -1.92 -16.43
CA LEU A 72 12.69 -0.85 -15.80
C LEU A 72 12.08 -0.44 -14.44
N ALA A 73 10.77 -0.35 -14.32
CA ALA A 73 10.10 -0.06 -13.05
C ALA A 73 10.39 -1.15 -11.99
N GLY A 74 10.35 -2.41 -12.40
CA GLY A 74 10.75 -3.54 -11.54
C GLY A 74 12.21 -3.44 -11.10
N VAL A 75 13.13 -3.12 -12.02
CA VAL A 75 14.56 -2.90 -11.72
C VAL A 75 14.75 -1.74 -10.74
N ILE A 76 14.06 -0.61 -10.94
CA ILE A 76 14.10 0.53 -10.01
C ILE A 76 13.63 0.11 -8.63
N VAL A 77 12.53 -0.66 -8.51
CA VAL A 77 12.05 -1.16 -7.22
C VAL A 77 13.01 -2.15 -6.57
N ALA A 78 13.60 -3.06 -7.36
CA ALA A 78 14.51 -4.09 -6.88
C ALA A 78 15.84 -3.52 -6.36
N THR A 79 16.31 -2.42 -6.96
CA THR A 79 17.66 -1.88 -6.71
C THR A 79 17.66 -0.58 -5.91
N ASN A 80 16.50 0.04 -5.65
CA ASN A 80 16.47 1.21 -4.79
C ASN A 80 16.79 0.86 -3.33
N PHE A 81 17.48 1.78 -2.66
CA PHE A 81 17.98 1.59 -1.31
C PHE A 81 16.87 1.35 -0.29
N GLY A 82 15.72 2.02 -0.43
CA GLY A 82 14.60 1.88 0.50
C GLY A 82 14.08 0.45 0.60
N TYR A 83 13.88 -0.21 -0.55
CA TYR A 83 13.39 -1.58 -0.63
C TYR A 83 14.51 -2.59 -0.37
N PHE A 84 15.70 -2.35 -0.90
CA PHE A 84 16.87 -3.21 -0.69
C PHE A 84 17.30 -3.28 0.77
N SER A 85 17.20 -2.17 1.53
CA SER A 85 17.53 -2.16 2.96
C SER A 85 16.45 -2.84 3.79
N LEU A 86 15.18 -2.47 3.61
CA LEU A 86 14.10 -2.96 4.45
C LEU A 86 13.67 -4.41 4.15
N SER A 87 13.97 -4.94 2.97
CA SER A 87 13.75 -6.36 2.65
C SER A 87 14.64 -7.29 3.46
N ARG A 88 15.72 -6.76 4.06
CA ARG A 88 16.65 -7.48 4.94
C ARG A 88 16.44 -7.15 6.41
N MET A 89 15.34 -6.49 6.77
CA MET A 89 14.96 -6.25 8.15
C MET A 89 13.67 -7.02 8.47
N ALA A 90 13.58 -7.59 9.68
CA ALA A 90 12.38 -8.28 10.14
C ALA A 90 11.31 -7.26 10.61
N LEU A 91 10.81 -6.47 9.65
CA LEU A 91 9.87 -5.38 9.89
C LEU A 91 8.56 -5.57 9.12
N PRO A 92 7.43 -5.09 9.65
CA PRO A 92 6.12 -5.18 9.00
C PRO A 92 5.95 -4.21 7.82
N ASP A 93 6.91 -3.31 7.60
CA ASP A 93 6.76 -2.20 6.66
C ASP A 93 6.68 -2.63 5.19
N LEU A 94 7.46 -3.62 4.75
CA LEU A 94 7.34 -4.15 3.38
C LEU A 94 6.13 -5.05 3.16
N PRO A 95 5.78 -5.99 4.06
CA PRO A 95 4.51 -6.71 3.97
C PRO A 95 3.31 -5.76 3.89
N LEU A 96 3.27 -4.72 4.75
CA LEU A 96 2.25 -3.69 4.69
C LEU A 96 2.24 -2.98 3.33
N THR A 97 3.41 -2.57 2.85
CA THR A 97 3.52 -1.85 1.58
C THR A 97 3.03 -2.71 0.41
N PHE A 98 3.36 -4.00 0.39
CA PHE A 98 2.85 -4.95 -0.60
C PHE A 98 1.32 -4.95 -0.63
N PHE A 99 0.67 -5.10 0.53
CA PHE A 99 -0.79 -5.12 0.62
C PHE A 99 -1.44 -3.78 0.25
N ILE A 100 -0.83 -2.64 0.59
CA ILE A 100 -1.30 -1.31 0.18
C ILE A 100 -1.26 -1.17 -1.35
N ILE A 101 -0.14 -1.55 -1.96
CA ILE A 101 0.03 -1.42 -3.42
C ILE A 101 -0.92 -2.38 -4.15
N LEU A 102 -1.04 -3.62 -3.67
CA LEU A 102 -1.95 -4.62 -4.23
C LEU A 102 -3.41 -4.17 -4.11
N SER A 103 -3.80 -3.66 -2.93
CA SER A 103 -5.15 -3.16 -2.70
C SER A 103 -5.47 -1.96 -3.58
N THR A 104 -4.53 -1.01 -3.70
CA THR A 104 -4.73 0.20 -4.51
C THR A 104 -4.84 -0.14 -5.99
N TRP A 105 -3.92 -0.97 -6.52
CA TRP A 105 -3.99 -1.42 -7.91
C TRP A 105 -5.28 -2.19 -8.20
N ALA A 106 -5.63 -3.17 -7.37
CA ALA A 106 -6.82 -3.98 -7.54
C ALA A 106 -8.09 -3.13 -7.45
N GLY A 107 -8.14 -2.15 -6.54
CA GLY A 107 -9.27 -1.22 -6.43
C GLY A 107 -9.39 -0.29 -7.65
N LEU A 108 -8.28 0.21 -8.18
CA LEU A 108 -8.27 0.98 -9.43
C LEU A 108 -8.69 0.14 -10.64
N ALA A 109 -8.24 -1.11 -10.72
CA ALA A 109 -8.63 -2.06 -11.77
C ALA A 109 -10.11 -2.48 -11.66
N ALA A 110 -10.64 -2.57 -10.44
CA ALA A 110 -12.05 -2.83 -10.20
C ALA A 110 -12.94 -1.66 -10.63
N ALA A 111 -12.45 -0.43 -10.40
CA ALA A 111 -13.15 0.82 -10.65
C ALA A 111 -12.88 1.43 -12.04
N SER A 112 -12.04 0.81 -12.88
CA SER A 112 -11.84 1.25 -14.25
C SER A 112 -13.01 0.82 -15.13
N ASP A 113 -13.73 1.79 -15.69
CA ASP A 113 -14.72 1.56 -16.74
C ASP A 113 -13.96 1.15 -18.01
N CYS A 114 -13.98 -0.13 -18.38
CA CYS A 114 -13.43 -0.55 -19.67
C CYS A 114 -14.35 -0.07 -20.79
N SER A 115 -14.07 1.12 -21.32
CA SER A 115 -14.45 1.55 -22.67
C SER A 115 -13.59 0.82 -23.73
N THR A 116 -13.39 -0.49 -23.57
CA THR A 116 -12.74 -1.34 -24.57
C THR A 116 -13.74 -2.38 -25.04
N ASN A 117 -14.25 -2.15 -26.24
CA ASN A 117 -15.27 -2.89 -27.00
C ASN A 117 -14.96 -4.37 -27.30
N GLN A 118 -14.20 -5.08 -26.47
CA GLN A 118 -13.74 -6.46 -26.78
C GLN A 118 -14.02 -7.51 -25.70
N VAL A 119 -14.40 -7.12 -24.49
CA VAL A 119 -14.69 -8.08 -23.41
C VAL A 119 -16.21 -8.15 -23.20
N GLY A 120 -16.80 -9.33 -23.40
CA GLY A 120 -18.23 -9.54 -23.15
C GLY A 120 -18.64 -9.06 -21.74
N ARG A 121 -19.82 -8.45 -21.63
CA ARG A 121 -20.32 -7.83 -20.38
C ARG A 121 -20.22 -8.73 -19.15
N SER A 122 -20.40 -10.05 -19.32
CA SER A 122 -20.29 -11.05 -18.25
C SER A 122 -18.84 -11.23 -17.75
N SER A 123 -17.86 -11.35 -18.65
CA SER A 123 -16.45 -11.54 -18.26
C SER A 123 -15.85 -10.29 -17.61
N PHE A 124 -16.29 -9.10 -18.01
CA PHE A 124 -15.92 -7.85 -17.33
C PHE A 124 -16.45 -7.79 -15.89
N LEU A 125 -17.73 -8.13 -15.68
CA LEU A 125 -18.34 -8.16 -14.34
C LEU A 125 -17.61 -9.14 -13.41
N THR A 126 -17.23 -10.31 -13.92
CA THR A 126 -16.44 -11.29 -13.15
C THR A 126 -15.03 -10.79 -12.85
N TYR A 127 -14.38 -10.11 -13.79
CA TYR A 127 -13.04 -9.54 -13.59
C TYR A 127 -13.07 -8.41 -12.54
N SER A 128 -14.03 -7.48 -12.65
CA SER A 128 -14.21 -6.40 -11.67
C SER A 128 -14.52 -6.95 -10.27
N ARG A 129 -15.38 -7.98 -10.17
CA ARG A 129 -15.64 -8.71 -8.90
C ARG A 129 -14.37 -9.24 -8.25
N LYS A 130 -13.56 -9.98 -9.00
CA LYS A 130 -12.29 -10.53 -8.49
C LYS A 130 -11.38 -9.41 -8.00
N CYS A 131 -11.33 -8.28 -8.71
CA CYS A 131 -10.51 -7.14 -8.32
C CYS A 131 -11.03 -6.46 -7.03
N TYR A 132 -12.34 -6.32 -6.84
CA TYR A 132 -12.91 -5.83 -5.57
C TYR A 132 -12.60 -6.75 -4.39
N LEU A 133 -12.77 -8.06 -4.57
CA LEU A 133 -12.45 -9.06 -3.54
C LEU A 133 -10.95 -9.05 -3.21
N LEU A 134 -10.09 -8.98 -4.23
CA LEU A 134 -8.64 -8.89 -4.05
C LEU A 134 -8.24 -7.60 -3.34
N ALA A 135 -8.85 -6.47 -3.71
CA ALA A 135 -8.59 -5.18 -3.08
C ALA A 135 -8.94 -5.19 -1.59
N SER A 136 -10.11 -5.74 -1.25
CA SER A 136 -10.56 -5.86 0.14
C SER A 136 -9.75 -6.86 0.95
N GLY A 137 -9.49 -8.04 0.38
CA GLY A 137 -8.66 -9.07 1.02
C GLY A 137 -7.25 -8.56 1.31
N ALA A 138 -6.61 -7.90 0.34
CA ALA A 138 -5.30 -7.28 0.55
C ALA A 138 -5.35 -6.19 1.63
N ALA A 139 -6.36 -5.31 1.61
CA ALA A 139 -6.51 -4.27 2.62
C ALA A 139 -6.70 -4.85 4.04
N ALA A 140 -7.48 -5.92 4.17
CA ALA A 140 -7.74 -6.59 5.45
C ALA A 140 -6.49 -7.31 6.00
N VAL A 141 -5.72 -7.98 5.16
CA VAL A 141 -4.44 -8.58 5.59
C VAL A 141 -3.41 -7.49 5.94
N GLY A 142 -3.35 -6.41 5.15
CA GLY A 142 -2.55 -5.24 5.50
C GLY A 142 -2.98 -4.60 6.83
N PHE A 143 -4.28 -4.58 7.11
CA PHE A 143 -4.83 -4.10 8.38
C PHE A 143 -4.37 -4.97 9.55
N LEU A 144 -4.36 -6.29 9.40
CA LEU A 144 -3.77 -7.21 10.38
C LEU A 144 -2.23 -7.13 10.47
N THR A 145 -1.56 -6.44 9.53
CA THR A 145 -0.11 -6.24 9.56
C THR A 145 0.28 -5.01 10.39
N LYS A 146 -0.39 -3.87 10.17
CA LYS A 146 -0.02 -2.60 10.85
C LYS A 146 -1.18 -1.64 11.15
N GLY A 147 -2.42 -2.07 10.96
CA GLY A 147 -3.62 -1.32 11.33
C GLY A 147 -4.26 -0.50 10.19
N PRO A 148 -5.13 0.48 10.54
CA PRO A 148 -6.00 1.22 9.63
C PRO A 148 -5.36 1.83 8.38
N VAL A 149 -4.07 2.17 8.44
CA VAL A 149 -3.37 2.80 7.31
C VAL A 149 -3.40 1.95 6.04
N ALA A 150 -3.50 0.61 6.18
CA ALA A 150 -3.61 -0.32 5.07
C ALA A 150 -4.91 -0.19 4.27
N ILE A 151 -5.98 0.29 4.90
CA ILE A 151 -7.29 0.55 4.27
C ILE A 151 -7.35 2.03 3.86
N LEU A 152 -6.90 2.92 4.73
CA LEU A 152 -6.99 4.37 4.53
C LEU A 152 -6.24 4.83 3.28
N LEU A 153 -4.99 4.40 3.09
CA LEU A 153 -4.18 4.86 1.97
C LEU A 153 -4.74 4.44 0.60
N PRO A 154 -5.12 3.17 0.35
CA PRO A 154 -5.79 2.80 -0.90
C PRO A 154 -7.07 3.61 -1.16
N LEU A 155 -7.91 3.80 -0.13
CA LEU A 155 -9.15 4.57 -0.28
C LEU A 155 -8.88 6.05 -0.62
N LEU A 156 -7.90 6.68 0.03
CA LEU A 156 -7.51 8.06 -0.29
C LEU A 156 -7.00 8.16 -1.73
N VAL A 157 -6.13 7.26 -2.18
CA VAL A 157 -5.59 7.28 -3.54
C VAL A 157 -6.70 7.06 -4.58
N ILE A 158 -7.50 6.00 -4.43
CA ILE A 158 -8.59 5.67 -5.36
C ILE A 158 -9.62 6.79 -5.38
N GLY A 159 -10.01 7.30 -4.20
CA GLY A 159 -10.95 8.40 -4.06
C GLY A 159 -10.47 9.68 -4.73
N SER A 160 -9.21 10.08 -4.51
CA SER A 160 -8.60 11.25 -5.16
C SER A 160 -8.56 11.11 -6.68
N ILE A 161 -8.17 9.94 -7.20
CA ILE A 161 -8.17 9.67 -8.64
C ILE A 161 -9.58 9.79 -9.20
N LYS A 162 -10.57 9.17 -8.55
CA LYS A 162 -11.96 9.18 -9.04
C LYS A 162 -12.64 10.54 -8.96
N LEU A 163 -12.34 11.31 -7.93
CA LEU A 163 -12.79 12.69 -7.82
C LEU A 163 -12.22 13.55 -8.95
N TRP A 164 -10.95 13.34 -9.30
CA TRP A 164 -10.29 14.01 -10.43
C TRP A 164 -10.85 13.58 -11.79
N GLU A 165 -11.10 12.29 -12.01
CA GLU A 165 -11.68 11.77 -13.27
C GLU A 165 -13.13 12.22 -13.50
N HIS A 166 -13.88 12.44 -12.42
CA HIS A 166 -15.32 12.76 -12.48
C HIS A 166 -15.71 13.92 -11.55
N PRO A 167 -15.20 15.15 -11.78
CA PRO A 167 -15.35 16.27 -10.84
C PRO A 167 -16.80 16.75 -10.67
N LYS A 168 -17.66 16.55 -11.68
CA LYS A 168 -19.09 16.91 -11.64
C LYS A 168 -20.00 15.84 -11.03
N ARG A 169 -19.44 14.69 -10.60
CA ARG A 169 -20.18 13.61 -9.92
C ARG A 169 -19.85 13.58 -8.42
N ILE A 170 -20.35 14.58 -7.68
CA ILE A 170 -20.55 14.48 -6.22
C ILE A 170 -21.58 13.38 -5.84
N ARG A 171 -22.17 12.72 -6.83
CA ARG A 171 -22.91 11.47 -6.66
C ARG A 171 -21.99 10.24 -6.63
N ILE A 172 -20.92 10.31 -5.83
CA ILE A 172 -19.98 9.20 -5.55
C ILE A 172 -20.72 7.92 -5.12
N ILE A 173 -21.87 8.10 -4.46
CA ILE A 173 -22.76 7.01 -4.07
C ILE A 173 -23.43 6.39 -5.31
N GLN A 174 -23.91 7.15 -6.29
CA GLN A 174 -24.70 6.58 -7.40
C GLN A 174 -23.89 5.80 -8.43
N SER A 175 -22.63 6.16 -8.74
CA SER A 175 -21.83 5.38 -9.71
C SER A 175 -21.23 4.10 -9.10
N LEU A 176 -21.00 4.09 -7.78
CA LEU A 176 -20.62 2.87 -7.05
C LEU A 176 -21.84 1.99 -6.74
N TRP A 177 -23.05 2.56 -6.61
CA TRP A 177 -24.26 1.85 -6.14
C TRP A 177 -25.30 1.44 -7.20
N LEU A 178 -25.31 1.95 -8.43
CA LEU A 178 -26.48 1.77 -9.34
C LEU A 178 -26.31 0.76 -10.50
N SER A 179 -25.35 -0.16 -10.41
CA SER A 179 -25.53 -1.45 -11.06
C SER A 179 -25.81 -2.47 -9.97
N GLY A 180 -26.96 -3.15 -9.98
CA GLY A 180 -27.30 -4.15 -8.94
C GLY A 180 -26.24 -5.24 -8.76
N SER A 181 -25.40 -5.46 -9.78
CA SER A 181 -24.23 -6.34 -9.72
C SER A 181 -23.05 -5.80 -8.90
N ASN A 182 -22.93 -4.48 -8.72
CA ASN A 182 -21.85 -3.81 -7.98
C ASN A 182 -22.14 -3.76 -6.48
N VAL A 183 -23.40 -3.60 -6.05
CA VAL A 183 -23.75 -3.58 -4.61
C VAL A 183 -23.45 -4.92 -3.96
N LEU A 184 -23.89 -6.03 -4.56
CA LEU A 184 -23.57 -7.37 -4.06
C LEU A 184 -22.05 -7.60 -4.02
N THR A 185 -21.33 -7.13 -5.03
CA THR A 185 -19.86 -7.24 -5.08
C THR A 185 -19.18 -6.47 -3.96
N LEU A 186 -19.64 -5.24 -3.68
CA LEU A 186 -19.15 -4.43 -2.58
C LEU A 186 -19.48 -5.05 -1.23
N LEU A 187 -20.70 -5.58 -1.05
CA LEU A 187 -21.08 -6.31 0.17
C LEU A 187 -20.19 -7.54 0.36
N LEU A 188 -19.97 -8.34 -0.68
CA LEU A 188 -19.07 -9.49 -0.62
C LEU A 188 -17.63 -9.07 -0.30
N ALA A 189 -17.14 -7.98 -0.89
CA ALA A 189 -15.81 -7.45 -0.60
C ALA A 189 -15.70 -6.97 0.85
N VAL A 190 -16.66 -6.20 1.35
CA VAL A 190 -16.69 -5.74 2.75
C VAL A 190 -16.78 -6.94 3.70
N SER A 191 -17.70 -7.87 3.45
CA SER A 191 -17.85 -9.10 4.24
C SER A 191 -16.55 -9.90 4.26
N LEU A 192 -15.87 -10.06 3.12
CA LEU A 192 -14.57 -10.74 3.06
C LEU A 192 -13.53 -10.02 3.93
N GLY A 193 -13.44 -8.70 3.85
CA GLY A 193 -12.49 -7.93 4.65
C GLY A 193 -12.75 -8.05 6.15
N VAL A 194 -14.02 -7.99 6.55
CA VAL A 194 -14.45 -8.21 7.94
C VAL A 194 -14.13 -9.63 8.39
N LEU A 195 -14.44 -10.65 7.59
CA LEU A 195 -14.15 -12.05 7.92
C LEU A 195 -12.66 -12.35 8.06
N ILE A 196 -11.80 -11.62 7.34
CA ILE A 196 -10.34 -11.77 7.48
C ILE A 196 -9.85 -11.08 8.75
N ALA A 197 -10.22 -9.81 8.98
CA ALA A 197 -9.63 -9.00 10.03
C ALA A 197 -10.32 -9.16 11.39
N ALA A 198 -11.65 -9.14 11.43
CA ALA A 198 -12.42 -9.04 12.67
C ALA A 198 -12.24 -10.22 13.64
N PRO A 199 -12.11 -11.49 13.19
CA PRO A 199 -12.02 -12.62 14.13
C PRO A 199 -10.87 -12.50 15.12
N TRP A 200 -9.69 -12.06 14.66
CA TRP A 200 -8.54 -11.89 15.56
C TRP A 200 -8.78 -10.78 16.60
N PHE A 201 -9.34 -9.64 16.18
CA PHE A 201 -9.69 -8.56 17.11
C PHE A 201 -10.79 -8.98 18.10
N ALA A 202 -11.79 -9.73 17.66
CA ALA A 202 -12.84 -10.26 18.53
C ALA A 202 -12.26 -11.19 19.60
N MET A 203 -11.36 -12.10 19.22
CA MET A 203 -10.69 -12.99 20.17
C MET A 203 -9.77 -12.21 21.14
N MET A 204 -9.05 -11.19 20.66
CA MET A 204 -8.25 -10.32 21.53
C MET A 204 -9.10 -9.55 22.55
N VAL A 205 -10.30 -9.10 22.15
CA VAL A 205 -11.26 -8.44 23.06
C VAL A 205 -11.84 -9.43 24.07
N GLN A 206 -12.10 -10.67 23.65
CA GLN A 206 -12.57 -11.71 24.54
C GLN A 206 -11.53 -12.05 25.62
N GLU A 207 -10.25 -12.12 25.26
CA GLU A 207 -9.16 -12.47 26.17
C GLU A 207 -8.70 -11.30 27.05
N HIS A 208 -8.54 -10.11 26.48
CA HIS A 208 -7.91 -8.95 27.14
C HIS A 208 -8.87 -7.79 27.45
N GLY A 209 -10.15 -7.95 27.14
CA GLY A 209 -11.18 -6.93 27.32
C GLY A 209 -11.20 -5.85 26.24
N VAL A 210 -12.26 -5.03 26.27
CA VAL A 210 -12.50 -3.97 25.25
C VAL A 210 -11.43 -2.88 25.27
N GLU A 211 -10.75 -2.68 26.39
CA GLU A 211 -9.66 -1.70 26.54
C GLU A 211 -8.49 -1.96 25.56
N TYR A 212 -8.29 -3.21 25.15
CA TYR A 212 -7.35 -3.54 24.08
C TYR A 212 -7.57 -2.68 22.81
N LEU A 213 -8.84 -2.45 22.43
CA LEU A 213 -9.18 -1.66 21.24
C LEU A 213 -8.81 -0.19 21.40
N SER A 214 -9.01 0.40 22.60
CA SER A 214 -8.64 1.80 22.83
C SER A 214 -7.13 1.98 22.76
N ARG A 215 -6.35 1.08 23.37
CA ARG A 215 -4.89 1.09 23.28
C ARG A 215 -4.40 0.94 21.83
N PHE A 216 -4.98 0.00 21.08
CA PHE A 216 -4.57 -0.23 19.69
C PHE A 216 -4.98 0.91 18.74
N PHE A 217 -6.25 1.30 18.71
CA PHE A 217 -6.75 2.30 17.74
C PHE A 217 -6.41 3.73 18.14
N ILE A 218 -6.49 4.07 19.43
CA ILE A 218 -6.28 5.46 19.87
C ILE A 218 -4.79 5.72 20.07
N ALA A 219 -4.12 4.97 20.95
CA ALA A 219 -2.72 5.29 21.27
C ALA A 219 -1.78 5.00 20.08
N GLU A 220 -1.89 3.82 19.46
CA GLU A 220 -0.90 3.37 18.49
C GLU A 220 -1.15 3.79 17.04
N ASN A 221 -2.34 4.31 16.74
CA ASN A 221 -2.68 4.86 15.42
C ASN A 221 -2.98 6.35 15.47
N VAL A 222 -4.01 6.78 16.21
CA VAL A 222 -4.40 8.20 16.26
C VAL A 222 -3.32 9.04 16.92
N ALA A 223 -2.95 8.74 18.18
CA ALA A 223 -1.95 9.52 18.90
C ALA A 223 -0.57 9.44 18.21
N ARG A 224 -0.15 8.27 17.74
CA ARG A 224 1.09 8.15 16.94
C ARG A 224 1.08 9.03 15.67
N PHE A 225 -0.09 9.32 15.09
CA PHE A 225 -0.21 10.24 13.95
C PHE A 225 -0.26 11.71 14.39
N SER A 226 -0.94 12.01 15.50
CA SER A 226 -1.35 13.36 15.90
C SER A 226 -0.59 13.94 17.11
N THR A 227 0.33 13.21 17.73
CA THR A 227 1.06 13.65 18.92
C THR A 227 2.54 13.30 18.85
N GLU A 228 3.33 13.94 19.70
CA GLU A 228 4.78 13.69 19.87
C GLU A 228 5.09 12.54 20.84
N THR A 229 4.06 11.90 21.41
CA THR A 229 4.18 10.89 22.48
C THR A 229 5.12 9.74 22.11
N PHE A 230 5.18 9.36 20.82
CA PHE A 230 5.93 8.19 20.36
C PHE A 230 7.14 8.50 19.50
N ASN A 231 7.18 9.69 18.89
CA ASN A 231 8.28 10.12 18.02
C ASN A 231 8.34 11.65 18.09
N PRO A 232 9.56 12.24 18.11
CA PRO A 232 9.69 13.69 18.06
C PRO A 232 9.11 14.23 16.75
N SER A 233 8.49 15.40 16.82
CA SER A 233 8.04 16.11 15.63
C SER A 233 9.21 16.37 14.69
N ARG A 234 8.94 16.18 13.40
CA ARG A 234 9.92 16.37 12.32
C ARG A 234 9.38 17.38 11.31
N PRO A 235 10.27 18.19 10.70
CA PRO A 235 9.86 19.28 9.82
C PRO A 235 9.08 18.78 8.60
N ALA A 236 8.30 19.67 7.97
CA ALA A 236 7.50 19.34 6.79
C ALA A 236 8.36 18.81 5.61
N TRP A 237 9.61 19.25 5.50
CA TRP A 237 10.52 18.79 4.46
C TRP A 237 11.15 17.42 4.73
N PHE A 238 10.87 16.79 5.88
CA PHE A 238 11.53 15.56 6.34
C PHE A 238 11.59 14.45 5.29
N TYR A 239 10.52 14.24 4.51
CA TYR A 239 10.47 13.14 3.55
C TYR A 239 11.15 13.40 2.20
N PHE A 240 11.52 14.65 1.86
CA PHE A 240 12.25 14.91 0.61
C PHE A 240 13.63 14.21 0.56
N PRO A 241 14.53 14.40 1.54
CA PRO A 241 15.82 13.68 1.53
C PRO A 241 15.64 12.17 1.72
N ILE A 242 14.61 11.73 2.44
CA ILE A 242 14.31 10.30 2.62
C ILE A 242 13.84 9.67 1.31
N LEU A 243 13.05 10.38 0.51
CA LEU A 243 12.61 9.91 -0.81
C LEU A 243 13.80 9.81 -1.75
N ALA A 244 14.67 10.84 -1.79
CA ALA A 244 15.88 10.81 -2.61
C ALA A 244 16.84 9.70 -2.18
N GLY A 245 17.07 9.54 -0.87
CA GLY A 245 17.91 8.46 -0.33
C GLY A 245 17.29 7.08 -0.55
N GLY A 246 15.97 6.94 -0.39
CA GLY A 246 15.25 5.70 -0.63
C GLY A 246 15.23 5.28 -2.09
N LEU A 247 15.23 6.25 -3.02
CA LEU A 247 15.25 6.01 -4.46
C LEU A 247 16.66 5.79 -5.02
N PHE A 248 17.72 6.15 -4.29
CA PHE A 248 19.11 5.89 -4.69
C PHE A 248 19.30 4.42 -5.12
N PRO A 249 19.96 4.12 -6.26
CA PRO A 249 20.75 5.01 -7.11
C PRO A 249 19.97 5.80 -8.18
N TRP A 250 18.64 5.69 -8.22
CA TRP A 250 17.79 6.30 -9.26
C TRP A 250 17.39 7.75 -8.98
N SER A 251 17.78 8.30 -7.83
CA SER A 251 17.46 9.66 -7.44
C SER A 251 17.92 10.76 -8.42
N PRO A 252 19.04 10.65 -9.16
CA PRO A 252 19.40 11.67 -10.16
C PRO A 252 18.35 11.81 -11.28
N PHE A 253 17.63 10.73 -11.61
CA PHE A 253 16.58 10.78 -12.63
C PHE A 253 15.34 11.56 -12.19
N LEU A 254 15.20 11.92 -10.90
CA LEU A 254 14.17 12.86 -10.47
C LEU A 254 14.31 14.23 -11.16
N GLY A 255 15.51 14.61 -11.61
CA GLY A 255 15.73 15.80 -12.41
C GLY A 255 14.97 15.82 -13.74
N LEU A 256 14.59 14.64 -14.27
CA LEU A 256 13.79 14.55 -15.50
C LEU A 256 12.36 15.11 -15.33
N PHE A 257 11.86 15.25 -14.10
CA PHE A 257 10.58 15.91 -13.84
C PHE A 257 10.61 17.43 -14.03
N ALA A 258 11.77 18.08 -13.91
CA ALA A 258 11.87 19.55 -14.03
C ALA A 258 11.38 20.09 -15.40
N PRO A 259 11.85 19.59 -16.56
CA PRO A 259 11.33 20.02 -17.85
C PRO A 259 9.86 19.61 -18.08
N ILE A 260 9.38 18.54 -17.44
CA ILE A 260 7.97 18.16 -17.50
C ILE A 260 7.12 19.21 -16.79
N LEU A 261 7.52 19.60 -15.59
CA LEU A 261 6.83 20.62 -14.81
C LEU A 261 6.80 21.96 -15.55
N LYS A 262 7.92 22.36 -16.15
CA LYS A 262 7.99 23.55 -17.02
C LYS A 262 7.00 23.46 -18.18
N ASN A 263 7.00 22.36 -18.93
CA ASN A 263 6.11 22.18 -20.08
C ASN A 263 4.62 22.11 -19.68
N LEU A 264 4.31 21.67 -18.46
CA LEU A 264 2.95 21.71 -17.91
C LEU A 264 2.51 23.13 -17.58
N ILE A 265 3.41 23.94 -17.00
CA ILE A 265 3.16 25.36 -16.70
C ILE A 265 2.97 26.15 -18.01
N ASP A 266 3.82 25.89 -18.99
CA ASP A 266 3.78 26.52 -20.32
C ASP A 266 2.66 25.95 -21.22
N LYS A 267 1.88 24.98 -20.71
CA LYS A 267 0.80 24.27 -21.42
C LYS A 267 1.23 23.62 -22.76
N SER A 268 2.52 23.35 -22.92
CA SER A 268 3.09 22.69 -24.11
C SER A 268 3.08 21.16 -24.01
N ARG A 269 2.81 20.62 -22.82
CA ARG A 269 2.55 19.19 -22.59
C ARG A 269 1.25 19.00 -21.81
N HIS A 270 0.52 17.95 -22.14
CA HIS A 270 -0.58 17.43 -21.31
C HIS A 270 -0.18 16.06 -20.75
N LEU A 271 -0.49 15.82 -19.47
CA LEU A 271 -0.32 14.51 -18.86
C LEU A 271 -1.44 13.58 -19.31
N THR A 272 -1.08 12.35 -19.61
CA THR A 272 -2.01 11.25 -19.82
C THR A 272 -2.74 10.91 -18.52
N VAL A 273 -3.90 10.25 -18.64
CA VAL A 273 -4.68 9.77 -17.48
C VAL A 273 -3.83 8.87 -16.57
N ILE A 274 -2.97 8.03 -17.14
CA ILE A 274 -2.13 7.09 -16.40
C ILE A 274 -1.03 7.82 -15.62
N GLU A 275 -0.37 8.81 -16.23
CA GLU A 275 0.61 9.65 -15.54
C GLU A 275 -0.02 10.37 -14.35
N ILE A 276 -1.23 10.92 -14.53
CA ILE A 276 -1.95 11.59 -13.44
C ILE A 276 -2.31 10.60 -12.32
N ARG A 277 -2.78 9.38 -12.66
CA ARG A 277 -3.03 8.32 -11.67
C ARG A 277 -1.76 8.00 -10.87
N LEU A 278 -0.62 7.85 -11.52
CA LEU A 278 0.65 7.56 -10.85
C LEU A 278 1.14 8.73 -10.00
N LEU A 279 0.96 9.97 -10.47
CA LEU A 279 1.27 11.17 -9.68
C LEU A 279 0.39 11.27 -8.44
N VAL A 280 -0.92 11.05 -8.55
CA VAL A 280 -1.83 11.04 -7.38
C VAL A 280 -1.46 9.90 -6.43
N TRP A 281 -1.18 8.70 -6.96
CA TRP A 281 -0.80 7.55 -6.15
C TRP A 281 0.55 7.75 -5.44
N THR A 282 1.47 8.51 -6.03
CA THR A 282 2.73 8.90 -5.39
C THR A 282 2.52 10.00 -4.35
N THR A 283 1.77 11.05 -4.70
CA THR A 283 1.66 12.28 -3.90
C THR A 283 0.73 12.14 -2.70
N VAL A 284 -0.38 11.40 -2.81
CA VAL A 284 -1.35 11.24 -1.71
C VAL A 284 -0.71 10.59 -0.48
N PRO A 285 -0.03 9.43 -0.56
CA PRO A 285 0.67 8.87 0.59
C PRO A 285 1.82 9.75 1.08
N PHE A 286 2.55 10.43 0.17
CA PHE A 286 3.62 11.35 0.54
C PHE A 286 3.10 12.51 1.39
N ILE A 287 2.00 13.16 0.96
CA ILE A 287 1.34 14.24 1.70
C ILE A 287 0.78 13.71 3.02
N PHE A 288 0.06 12.58 2.98
CA PHE A 288 -0.51 11.95 4.19
C PHE A 288 0.53 11.75 5.28
N TYR A 289 1.68 11.15 4.95
CA TYR A 289 2.75 10.95 5.93
C TYR A 289 3.46 12.25 6.30
N THR A 290 3.60 13.20 5.38
CA THR A 290 4.18 14.53 5.68
C THR A 290 3.35 15.30 6.71
N LEU A 291 2.02 15.13 6.69
CA LEU A 291 1.12 15.72 7.68
C LEU A 291 1.18 15.02 9.06
N SER A 292 1.72 13.80 9.14
CA SER A 292 1.89 13.09 10.42
C SER A 292 2.95 13.74 11.30
N ILE A 293 2.68 13.85 12.61
CA ILE A 293 3.66 14.31 13.59
C ILE A 293 4.75 13.25 13.79
N GLY A 294 4.36 12.00 14.04
CA GLY A 294 5.27 10.89 14.33
C GLY A 294 5.97 10.27 13.12
N LYS A 295 6.75 11.07 12.37
CA LYS A 295 7.40 10.66 11.11
C LYS A 295 8.51 9.63 11.30
N GLN A 296 8.54 8.61 10.44
CA GLN A 296 9.63 7.62 10.37
C GLN A 296 10.03 7.38 8.91
N PRO A 297 11.34 7.19 8.60
CA PRO A 297 11.82 7.09 7.22
C PRO A 297 11.08 6.04 6.37
N ARG A 298 10.77 4.89 6.97
CA ARG A 298 10.14 3.75 6.32
C ARG A 298 8.64 3.92 6.03
N TYR A 299 8.00 4.99 6.48
CA TYR A 299 6.56 5.18 6.24
C TYR A 299 6.25 5.49 4.78
N ILE A 300 7.17 6.14 4.05
CA ILE A 300 6.92 6.54 2.65
C ILE A 300 7.20 5.43 1.63
N LEU A 301 7.44 4.18 2.03
CA LEU A 301 7.64 3.08 1.09
C LEU A 301 6.51 2.90 0.06
N PRO A 302 5.21 3.13 0.39
CA PRO A 302 4.14 3.06 -0.60
C PRO A 302 4.23 4.10 -1.71
N VAL A 303 5.06 5.14 -1.56
CA VAL A 303 5.31 6.17 -2.59
C VAL A 303 6.20 5.62 -3.71
N LEU A 304 7.10 4.68 -3.40
CA LEU A 304 8.17 4.27 -4.32
C LEU A 304 7.67 3.49 -5.55
N PRO A 305 6.74 2.51 -5.47
CA PRO A 305 6.28 1.76 -6.64
C PRO A 305 5.59 2.60 -7.72
N PRO A 306 4.59 3.45 -7.44
CA PRO A 306 4.00 4.29 -8.48
C PRO A 306 5.02 5.31 -9.02
N LEU A 307 5.91 5.83 -8.17
CA LEU A 307 6.99 6.71 -8.61
C LEU A 307 7.98 5.98 -9.55
N ALA A 308 8.33 4.73 -9.26
CA ALA A 308 9.23 3.93 -10.09
C ALA A 308 8.64 3.66 -11.47
N ILE A 309 7.34 3.39 -11.57
CA ILE A 309 6.65 3.21 -12.86
C ILE A 309 6.66 4.51 -13.66
N LEU A 310 6.31 5.63 -13.01
CA LEU A 310 6.31 6.94 -13.67
C LEU A 310 7.71 7.35 -14.12
N LEU A 311 8.72 7.13 -13.27
CA LEU A 311 10.11 7.41 -13.59
C LEU A 311 10.62 6.55 -14.74
N ALA A 312 10.32 5.25 -14.74
CA ALA A 312 10.69 4.34 -15.83
C ALA A 312 10.09 4.80 -17.16
N HIS A 313 8.81 5.18 -17.16
CA HIS A 313 8.15 5.72 -18.35
C HIS A 313 8.85 6.98 -18.87
N ILE A 314 9.14 7.93 -17.99
CA ILE A 314 9.80 9.20 -18.36
C ILE A 314 11.23 8.98 -18.87
N ILE A 315 11.98 8.04 -18.27
CA ILE A 315 13.33 7.70 -18.72
C ILE A 315 13.28 7.19 -20.17
N LEU A 316 12.40 6.22 -20.45
CA LEU A 316 12.29 5.58 -21.76
C LEU A 316 11.66 6.48 -22.83
N GLU A 317 10.92 7.52 -22.45
CA GLU A 317 10.44 8.53 -23.40
C GLU A 317 11.56 9.50 -23.86
N ARG A 318 12.64 9.64 -23.08
CA ARG A 318 13.64 10.70 -23.27
C ARG A 318 15.04 10.21 -23.65
N LEU A 319 15.37 8.96 -23.32
CA LEU A 319 16.66 8.32 -23.58
C LEU A 319 16.46 7.09 -24.45
#